data_AF-A0A373B6W8-F1
#
_entry.id   AF-A0A373B6W8-F1
#
_cell.length_a   1.000
_cell.length_b   1.000
_cell.length_c   1.000
_cell.angle_alpha   90.00
_cell.angle_beta   90.00
_cell.angle_gamma   90.00
#
_symmetry.space_group_name_H-M   'P 1'
#
loop_
_entity.id
_entity.type
_entity.pdbx_description
1 polymer ?
#
loop_
_entity_poly.entity_id
_entity_poly.type
_entity_poly.pdbx_seq_one_letter_code
_entity_poly.pdbx_strand_id
1 'polypeptide(L)'
;MFVTQQLNTMSELIEGQGFSEKLQHVLAQQYLNLEATLLRAKVLRDFASSKVQYIVQSAIQAEQASAAFLFAPFILANLNHPVIYNSPATPSVLNILNRYYQAEQRQNLKIDDVLEALNLYLDLSDTSLDDVDFFYSSLIKALCRTDVSQIFLVTALALNTQKIAELEQFFKVKIYYIRIHPQDSIIDSRDWNMRKLFFKNKDEQYVALCEKFATLNAELLLSYGSYSLQQATQLIEDMFYAEHIYEKLSVYAEYMQTCLQHGVSRNQATFLA
;
A
#
# COMPACT_ATOMS: atom_id res chain seq x y z
N MET A 1 7.44 9.58 24.09
CA MET A 1 8.81 9.23 23.67
C MET A 1 9.10 7.79 24.11
N PHE A 2 9.76 6.98 23.28
CA PHE A 2 10.05 5.57 23.59
C PHE A 2 11.22 5.47 24.58
N VAL A 3 11.20 4.44 25.43
CA VAL A 3 12.31 4.15 26.35
C VAL A 3 13.51 3.63 25.57
N THR A 4 13.27 2.75 24.59
CA THR A 4 14.30 2.28 23.66
C THR A 4 14.70 3.41 22.71
N GLN A 5 15.95 3.88 22.83
CA GLN A 5 16.46 5.03 22.07
C GLN A 5 16.33 4.87 20.55
N GLN A 6 16.58 3.67 20.02
CA GLN A 6 16.52 3.40 18.57
C GLN A 6 15.11 3.57 17.99
N LEU A 7 14.07 3.44 18.81
CA LEU A 7 12.70 3.69 18.36
C LEU A 7 12.42 5.19 18.18
N ASN A 8 13.14 6.06 18.89
CA ASN A 8 13.00 7.51 18.73
C ASN A 8 13.54 7.99 17.36
N THR A 9 14.39 7.20 16.69
CA THR A 9 14.78 7.44 15.30
C THR A 9 13.56 7.52 14.35
N MET A 10 12.47 6.83 14.67
CA MET A 10 11.24 6.90 13.85
C MET A 10 10.69 8.32 13.76
N SER A 11 10.76 9.12 14.83
CA SER A 11 10.25 10.51 14.80
C SER A 11 11.13 11.49 14.03
N GLU A 12 12.27 11.04 13.50
CA GLU A 12 13.24 11.84 12.76
C GLU A 12 13.29 11.48 11.26
N LEU A 13 12.36 10.65 10.78
CA LEU A 13 12.38 10.19 9.39
C LEU A 13 11.98 11.27 8.41
N ILE A 14 11.03 12.14 8.76
CA ILE A 14 10.65 13.27 7.92
C ILE A 14 11.46 14.49 8.35
N GLU A 15 12.11 15.15 7.39
CA GLU A 15 12.94 16.31 7.68
C GLU A 15 12.13 17.43 8.35
N GLY A 16 12.52 17.76 9.59
CA GLY A 16 11.87 18.82 10.37
C GLY A 16 10.47 18.49 10.91
N GLN A 17 10.00 17.24 10.78
CA GLN A 17 8.65 16.84 11.19
C GLN A 17 8.66 15.51 11.97
N GLY A 18 8.09 15.52 13.18
CA GLY A 18 8.01 14.36 14.07
C GLY A 18 6.57 13.96 14.39
N PHE A 19 6.39 13.18 15.44
CA PHE A 19 5.06 12.74 15.87
C PHE A 19 4.24 13.90 16.45
N SER A 20 3.08 14.17 15.85
CA SER A 20 2.10 15.09 16.42
C SER A 20 1.46 14.51 17.69
N GLU A 21 0.83 15.36 18.50
CA GLU A 21 0.03 14.93 19.66
C GLU A 21 -1.16 14.05 19.24
N LYS A 22 -1.77 14.38 18.09
CA LYS A 22 -2.90 13.64 17.53
C LYS A 22 -2.49 12.21 17.18
N LEU A 23 -1.36 12.04 16.49
CA LEU A 23 -0.81 10.72 16.19
C LEU A 23 -0.50 9.94 17.47
N GLN A 24 0.14 10.56 18.46
CA GLN A 24 0.44 9.90 19.74
C GLN A 24 -0.83 9.37 20.42
N HIS A 25 -1.91 10.15 20.40
CA HIS A 25 -3.21 9.73 20.94
C HIS A 25 -3.80 8.55 20.14
N VAL A 26 -3.77 8.61 18.81
CA VAL A 26 -4.23 7.51 17.94
C VAL A 26 -3.46 6.22 18.22
N LEU A 27 -2.13 6.31 18.32
CA LEU A 27 -1.27 5.15 18.61
C LEU A 27 -1.54 4.57 20.00
N ALA A 28 -1.77 5.41 21.01
CA ALA A 28 -2.10 4.96 22.37
C ALA A 28 -3.46 4.25 22.44
N GLN A 29 -4.42 4.62 21.57
CA GLN A 29 -5.70 3.93 21.46
C GLN A 29 -5.58 2.59 20.72
N GLN A 30 -4.71 2.50 19.71
CA GLN A 30 -4.53 1.30 18.91
C GLN A 30 -3.66 0.23 19.58
N TYR A 31 -2.69 0.66 20.40
CA TYR A 31 -1.70 -0.23 21.00
C TYR A 31 -1.67 -0.08 22.52
N LEU A 32 -2.00 -1.17 23.24
CA LEU A 32 -1.84 -1.22 24.70
C LEU A 32 -0.39 -0.93 25.12
N ASN A 33 0.57 -1.48 24.37
CA ASN A 33 1.99 -1.19 24.53
C ASN A 33 2.69 -1.25 23.16
N LEU A 34 2.81 -0.09 22.51
CA LEU A 34 3.41 0.03 21.18
C LEU A 34 4.88 -0.42 21.18
N GLU A 35 5.66 -0.01 22.17
CA GLU A 35 7.08 -0.35 22.27
C GLU A 35 7.30 -1.86 22.35
N ALA A 36 6.57 -2.55 23.23
CA ALA A 36 6.64 -4.00 23.35
C ALA A 36 6.19 -4.70 22.05
N THR A 37 5.18 -4.15 21.37
CA THR A 37 4.69 -4.70 20.09
C THR A 37 5.76 -4.61 19.00
N LEU A 38 6.40 -3.45 18.83
CA LEU A 38 7.48 -3.23 17.87
C LEU A 38 8.68 -4.13 18.14
N LEU A 39 9.11 -4.23 19.40
CA LEU A 39 10.26 -5.08 19.78
C LEU A 39 9.95 -6.56 19.59
N ARG A 40 8.73 -7.00 19.93
CA ARG A 40 8.27 -8.37 19.66
C ARG A 40 8.25 -8.65 18.16
N ALA A 41 7.71 -7.73 17.36
CA ALA A 41 7.63 -7.88 15.91
C ALA A 41 9.03 -8.04 15.29
N LYS A 42 9.97 -7.19 15.70
CA LYS A 42 11.39 -7.29 15.33
C LYS A 42 11.98 -8.68 15.63
N VAL A 43 11.78 -9.22 16.84
CA VAL A 43 12.33 -10.52 17.22
C VAL A 43 11.71 -11.65 16.42
N LEU A 44 10.38 -11.63 16.25
CA LEU A 44 9.65 -12.70 15.56
C LEU A 44 9.84 -12.70 14.04
N ARG A 45 10.29 -11.58 13.45
CA ARG A 45 10.51 -11.44 12.00
C ARG A 45 11.54 -12.40 11.42
N ASP A 46 12.56 -12.75 12.21
CA ASP A 46 13.57 -13.75 11.82
C ASP A 46 12.99 -15.16 11.72
N PHE A 47 11.88 -15.44 12.40
CA PHE A 47 11.23 -16.75 12.46
C PHE A 47 10.00 -16.86 11.55
N ALA A 48 9.61 -15.76 10.87
CA ALA A 48 8.46 -15.78 9.98
C ALA A 48 8.75 -16.64 8.74
N SER A 49 7.90 -17.65 8.52
CA SER A 49 7.94 -18.54 7.36
C SER A 49 7.44 -17.86 6.08
N SER A 50 6.46 -16.96 6.21
CA SER A 50 5.98 -16.09 5.14
C SER A 50 6.74 -14.75 5.15
N LYS A 51 6.88 -14.17 3.95
CA LYS A 51 7.50 -12.87 3.74
C LYS A 51 6.53 -12.00 2.96
N VAL A 52 6.00 -10.98 3.64
CA VAL A 52 5.01 -10.05 3.10
C VAL A 52 5.67 -8.72 2.80
N GLN A 53 5.25 -8.09 1.70
CA GLN A 53 5.65 -6.73 1.35
C GLN A 53 4.60 -5.75 1.84
N TYR A 54 5.02 -4.57 2.28
CA TYR A 54 4.11 -3.53 2.73
C TYR A 54 4.34 -2.27 1.91
N ILE A 55 3.31 -1.73 1.26
CA ILE A 55 3.38 -0.48 0.53
C ILE A 55 2.63 0.57 1.34
N VAL A 56 3.31 1.66 1.71
CA VAL A 56 2.71 2.84 2.33
C VAL A 56 2.72 3.94 1.28
N GLN A 57 1.55 4.28 0.76
CA GLN A 57 1.39 5.31 -0.26
C GLN A 57 0.62 6.52 0.28
N SER A 58 1.22 7.71 0.17
CA SER A 58 0.59 8.97 0.52
C SER A 58 -0.69 9.23 -0.30
N ALA A 59 -1.48 10.22 0.10
CA ALA A 59 -2.72 10.59 -0.59
C ALA A 59 -2.51 10.77 -2.11
N ILE A 60 -3.41 10.17 -2.89
CA ILE A 60 -3.40 10.24 -4.36
C ILE A 60 -4.40 11.30 -4.82
N GLN A 61 -3.92 12.31 -5.55
CA GLN A 61 -4.76 13.32 -6.18
C GLN A 61 -5.12 12.93 -7.62
N ALA A 62 -6.17 13.55 -8.16
CA ALA A 62 -6.83 13.06 -9.37
C ALA A 62 -5.93 13.05 -10.62
N GLU A 63 -5.00 14.00 -10.73
CA GLU A 63 -4.11 14.15 -11.89
C GLU A 63 -2.68 13.66 -11.60
N GLN A 64 -2.41 13.00 -10.47
CA GLN A 64 -1.05 12.60 -10.10
C GLN A 64 -0.67 11.25 -10.71
N ALA A 65 0.51 11.19 -11.32
CA ALA A 65 1.08 9.96 -11.87
C ALA A 65 1.29 8.87 -10.80
N SER A 66 1.43 9.25 -9.53
CA SER A 66 1.53 8.31 -8.40
C SER A 66 0.32 7.38 -8.28
N ALA A 67 -0.81 7.70 -8.93
CA ALA A 67 -1.94 6.78 -9.07
C ALA A 67 -1.54 5.43 -9.70
N ALA A 68 -0.43 5.38 -10.45
CA ALA A 68 0.18 4.13 -10.94
C ALA A 68 0.38 3.08 -9.84
N PHE A 69 0.80 3.51 -8.64
CA PHE A 69 1.11 2.61 -7.53
C PHE A 69 -0.13 2.01 -6.85
N LEU A 70 -1.34 2.50 -7.15
CA LEU A 70 -2.57 1.81 -6.77
C LEU A 70 -2.68 0.43 -7.43
N PHE A 71 -1.98 0.20 -8.55
CA PHE A 71 -1.94 -1.07 -9.25
C PHE A 71 -0.80 -2.01 -8.80
N ALA A 72 0.16 -1.48 -8.04
CA ALA A 72 1.28 -2.23 -7.48
C ALA A 72 0.89 -3.52 -6.74
N PRO A 73 -0.12 -3.54 -5.85
CA PRO A 73 -0.50 -4.77 -5.16
C PRO A 73 -0.94 -5.88 -6.11
N PHE A 74 -1.62 -5.55 -7.21
CA PHE A 74 -2.06 -6.55 -8.20
C PHE A 74 -0.90 -7.08 -9.03
N ILE A 75 0.06 -6.21 -9.38
CA ILE A 75 1.30 -6.59 -10.07
C ILE A 75 2.09 -7.57 -9.19
N LEU A 76 2.34 -7.21 -7.93
CA LEU A 76 3.10 -8.05 -6.99
C LEU A 76 2.40 -9.38 -6.70
N ALA A 77 1.08 -9.36 -6.49
CA ALA A 77 0.31 -10.59 -6.28
C ALA A 77 0.29 -11.50 -7.52
N ASN A 78 0.32 -10.93 -8.73
CA ASN A 78 0.47 -11.70 -9.96
C ASN A 78 1.86 -12.37 -10.07
N LEU A 79 2.89 -11.76 -9.48
CA LEU A 79 4.24 -12.33 -9.35
C LEU A 79 4.41 -13.24 -8.12
N ASN A 80 3.33 -13.55 -7.41
CA ASN A 80 3.34 -14.33 -6.16
C ASN A 80 4.19 -13.69 -5.04
N HIS A 81 4.20 -12.37 -4.96
CA HIS A 81 4.73 -11.62 -3.83
C HIS A 81 3.57 -11.13 -2.95
N PRO A 82 3.32 -11.77 -1.79
CA PRO A 82 2.27 -11.34 -0.87
C PRO A 82 2.46 -9.88 -0.45
N VAL A 83 1.41 -9.07 -0.55
CA VAL A 83 1.51 -7.62 -0.36
C VAL A 83 0.33 -7.03 0.39
N ILE A 84 0.64 -6.16 1.35
CA ILE A 84 -0.33 -5.25 1.95
C ILE A 84 -0.10 -3.86 1.37
N TYR A 85 -1.12 -3.27 0.78
CA TYR A 85 -1.08 -1.91 0.26
C TYR A 85 -1.91 -1.00 1.15
N ASN A 86 -1.29 0.02 1.73
CA ASN A 86 -1.95 0.99 2.58
C ASN A 86 -1.90 2.39 1.96
N SER A 87 -3.07 3.02 1.85
CA SER A 87 -3.23 4.39 1.35
C SER A 87 -4.47 5.02 1.97
N PRO A 88 -4.57 6.37 2.08
CA PRO A 88 -5.82 7.00 2.45
C PRO A 88 -6.88 6.75 1.37
N ALA A 89 -8.13 6.53 1.79
CA ALA A 89 -9.28 6.37 0.91
C ALA A 89 -9.70 7.72 0.29
N THR A 90 -8.80 8.36 -0.47
CA THR A 90 -9.09 9.63 -1.14
C THR A 90 -10.18 9.45 -2.20
N PRO A 91 -10.87 10.53 -2.62
CA PRO A 91 -11.81 10.47 -3.71
C PRO A 91 -11.22 9.84 -4.99
N SER A 92 -9.95 10.12 -5.31
CA SER A 92 -9.26 9.52 -6.47
C SER A 92 -9.15 8.00 -6.36
N VAL A 93 -8.75 7.49 -5.18
CA VAL A 93 -8.64 6.05 -4.92
C VAL A 93 -10.02 5.39 -5.02
N LEU A 94 -11.02 5.97 -4.34
CA LEU A 94 -12.39 5.44 -4.34
C LEU A 94 -13.03 5.48 -5.72
N ASN A 95 -12.81 6.53 -6.52
CA ASN A 95 -13.32 6.63 -7.90
C ASN A 95 -12.81 5.51 -8.81
N ILE A 96 -11.63 4.94 -8.52
CA ILE A 96 -11.07 3.82 -9.27
C ILE A 96 -11.62 2.50 -8.73
N LEU A 97 -11.52 2.26 -7.41
CA LEU A 97 -11.88 0.98 -6.80
C LEU A 97 -13.39 0.73 -6.72
N ASN A 98 -14.21 1.77 -6.53
CA ASN A 98 -15.67 1.67 -6.40
C ASN A 98 -16.37 1.24 -7.70
N ARG A 99 -15.65 1.18 -8.81
CA ARG A 99 -16.13 0.57 -10.05
C ARG A 99 -16.21 -0.95 -9.98
N TYR A 100 -15.57 -1.55 -8.97
CA TYR A 100 -15.42 -3.01 -8.84
C TYR A 100 -16.06 -3.57 -7.57
N TYR A 101 -15.94 -2.88 -6.42
CA TYR A 101 -16.55 -3.26 -5.14
C TYR A 101 -16.73 -2.02 -4.26
N GLN A 102 -17.53 -2.10 -3.18
CA GLN A 102 -17.73 -0.95 -2.27
C GLN A 102 -16.49 -0.74 -1.37
N ALA A 103 -15.48 -0.01 -1.86
CA ALA A 103 -14.17 0.09 -1.22
C ALA A 103 -14.17 0.99 0.03
N GLU A 104 -15.14 1.89 0.16
CA GLU A 104 -15.33 2.73 1.35
C GLU A 104 -15.89 1.95 2.55
N GLN A 105 -16.50 0.78 2.32
CA GLN A 105 -17.09 0.00 3.40
C GLN A 105 -15.99 -0.74 4.18
N ARG A 106 -15.82 -0.34 5.44
CA ARG A 106 -14.93 -1.04 6.37
C ARG A 106 -15.46 -2.42 6.68
N GLN A 107 -14.61 -3.41 6.53
CA GLN A 107 -14.87 -4.77 6.99
C GLN A 107 -13.93 -5.14 8.12
N ASN A 108 -14.43 -5.91 9.08
CA ASN A 108 -13.61 -6.59 10.07
C ASN A 108 -13.05 -7.90 9.46
N LEU A 109 -12.28 -7.77 8.38
CA LEU A 109 -11.59 -8.91 7.77
C LEU A 109 -10.30 -9.22 8.52
N LYS A 110 -9.99 -10.51 8.62
CA LYS A 110 -8.67 -10.95 9.05
C LYS A 110 -7.73 -10.81 7.85
N ILE A 111 -6.79 -9.88 7.95
CA ILE A 111 -5.83 -9.58 6.88
C ILE A 111 -5.11 -10.86 6.42
N ASP A 112 -4.73 -11.72 7.36
CA ASP A 112 -3.96 -12.94 7.08
C ASP A 112 -4.76 -13.94 6.24
N ASP A 113 -6.08 -14.08 6.48
CA ASP A 113 -6.96 -14.94 5.68
C ASP A 113 -7.06 -14.43 4.22
N VAL A 114 -7.12 -13.11 4.03
CA VAL A 114 -7.17 -12.51 2.68
C VAL A 114 -5.84 -12.65 1.96
N LEU A 115 -4.72 -12.45 2.68
CA LEU A 115 -3.38 -12.65 2.13
C LEU A 115 -3.15 -14.11 1.72
N GLU A 116 -3.58 -15.07 2.53
CA GLU A 116 -3.47 -16.50 2.20
C GLU A 116 -4.28 -16.85 0.94
N ALA A 117 -5.47 -16.26 0.78
CA ALA A 117 -6.33 -16.52 -0.37
C ALA A 117 -5.86 -15.83 -1.66
N LEU A 118 -5.38 -14.58 -1.58
CA LEU A 118 -5.23 -13.70 -2.74
C LEU A 118 -3.81 -13.16 -2.96
N ASN A 119 -2.88 -13.39 -2.02
CA ASN A 119 -1.58 -12.73 -1.96
C ASN A 119 -1.65 -11.20 -1.92
N LEU A 120 -2.81 -10.58 -1.68
CA LEU A 120 -2.93 -9.14 -1.56
C LEU A 120 -4.01 -8.69 -0.60
N TYR A 121 -3.77 -7.56 0.07
CA TYR A 121 -4.75 -6.88 0.91
C TYR A 121 -4.63 -5.36 0.72
N LEU A 122 -5.76 -4.71 0.41
CA LEU A 122 -5.86 -3.25 0.33
C LEU A 122 -6.37 -2.70 1.68
N ASP A 123 -5.51 -2.01 2.39
CA ASP A 123 -5.75 -1.38 3.68
C ASP A 123 -6.00 0.11 3.49
N LEU A 124 -7.25 0.47 3.18
CA LEU A 124 -7.63 1.86 2.92
C LEU A 124 -7.99 2.57 4.24
N SER A 125 -7.13 3.51 4.66
CA SER A 125 -7.34 4.31 5.87
C SER A 125 -8.38 5.42 5.63
N ASP A 126 -9.04 5.91 6.69
CA ASP A 126 -9.77 7.17 6.55
C ASP A 126 -8.80 8.33 6.29
N THR A 127 -9.35 9.44 5.79
CA THR A 127 -8.63 10.67 5.51
C THR A 127 -8.61 11.62 6.71
N SER A 128 -8.70 11.09 7.94
CA SER A 128 -8.75 11.94 9.14
C SER A 128 -7.37 12.44 9.57
N LEU A 129 -6.32 11.70 9.26
CA LEU A 129 -4.92 12.07 9.50
C LEU A 129 -4.39 12.91 8.34
N ASP A 130 -3.51 13.86 8.66
CA ASP A 130 -2.73 14.54 7.62
C ASP A 130 -1.65 13.60 7.05
N ASP A 131 -0.93 14.06 6.02
CA ASP A 131 0.06 13.23 5.31
C ASP A 131 1.19 12.74 6.23
N VAL A 132 1.58 13.53 7.24
CA VAL A 132 2.68 13.22 8.17
C VAL A 132 2.22 12.18 9.19
N ASP A 133 1.07 12.42 9.80
CA ASP A 133 0.47 11.51 10.77
C ASP A 133 0.10 10.18 10.13
N PHE A 134 -0.46 10.21 8.91
CA PHE A 134 -0.73 9.01 8.12
C PHE A 134 0.56 8.24 7.85
N PHE A 135 1.61 8.91 7.34
CA PHE A 135 2.90 8.26 7.05
C PHE A 135 3.44 7.51 8.27
N TYR A 136 3.51 8.18 9.42
CA TYR A 136 4.04 7.56 10.63
C TYR A 136 3.14 6.45 11.17
N SER A 137 1.81 6.66 11.18
CA SER A 137 0.85 5.63 11.60
C SER A 137 1.00 4.36 10.76
N SER A 138 1.09 4.51 9.44
CA SER A 138 1.19 3.39 8.50
C SER A 138 2.54 2.68 8.55
N LEU A 139 3.64 3.43 8.68
CA LEU A 139 4.96 2.82 8.89
C LEU A 139 5.01 2.03 10.20
N ILE A 140 4.49 2.59 11.29
CA ILE A 140 4.44 1.90 12.59
C ILE A 140 3.58 0.63 12.48
N LYS A 141 2.43 0.70 11.81
CA LYS A 141 1.56 -0.45 11.55
C LYS A 141 2.31 -1.56 10.80
N ALA A 142 3.08 -1.20 9.77
CA ALA A 142 3.91 -2.15 9.03
C ALA A 142 5.03 -2.76 9.90
N LEU A 143 5.73 -1.95 10.70
CA LEU A 143 6.81 -2.41 11.57
C LEU A 143 6.33 -3.30 12.73
N CYS A 144 5.07 -3.16 13.14
CA CYS A 144 4.41 -4.03 14.12
C CYS A 144 4.06 -5.42 13.56
N ARG A 145 4.08 -5.64 12.25
CA ARG A 145 3.85 -6.96 11.66
C ARG A 145 5.12 -7.82 11.68
N THR A 146 4.95 -9.09 12.08
CA THR A 146 6.05 -10.05 12.22
C THR A 146 6.51 -10.62 10.87
N ASP A 147 5.64 -10.65 9.87
CA ASP A 147 5.87 -11.28 8.56
C ASP A 147 6.38 -10.31 7.48
N VAL A 148 6.39 -9.01 7.77
CA VAL A 148 6.85 -7.99 6.82
C VAL A 148 8.36 -8.07 6.62
N SER A 149 8.78 -8.25 5.37
CA SER A 149 10.19 -8.31 4.96
C SER A 149 10.70 -7.05 4.27
N GLN A 150 9.82 -6.38 3.52
CA GLN A 150 10.12 -5.13 2.84
C GLN A 150 8.97 -4.13 3.00
N ILE A 151 9.32 -2.85 3.07
CA ILE A 151 8.40 -1.73 3.16
C ILE A 151 8.74 -0.75 2.02
N PHE A 152 7.78 -0.40 1.19
CA PHE A 152 7.90 0.65 0.18
C PHE A 152 7.19 1.90 0.67
N LEU A 153 7.95 2.99 0.82
CA LEU A 153 7.45 4.30 1.22
C LEU A 153 7.29 5.15 -0.04
N VAL A 154 6.06 5.24 -0.55
CA VAL A 154 5.71 5.98 -1.76
C VAL A 154 5.11 7.32 -1.34
N THR A 155 5.94 8.37 -1.31
CA THR A 155 5.53 9.66 -0.73
C THR A 155 6.26 10.85 -1.35
N ALA A 156 5.63 12.03 -1.29
CA ALA A 156 6.27 13.31 -1.63
C ALA A 156 7.07 13.92 -0.46
N LEU A 157 6.91 13.40 0.76
CA LEU A 157 7.60 13.87 1.97
C LEU A 157 9.12 13.72 1.83
N ALA A 158 9.87 14.71 2.30
CA ALA A 158 11.33 14.63 2.33
C ALA A 158 11.78 13.71 3.47
N LEU A 159 12.20 12.49 3.11
CA LEU A 159 12.65 11.49 4.07
C LEU A 159 14.17 11.50 4.23
N ASN A 160 14.63 11.38 5.47
CA ASN A 160 16.04 11.23 5.83
C ASN A 160 16.48 9.77 5.60
N THR A 161 17.22 9.54 4.52
CA THR A 161 17.69 8.21 4.11
C THR A 161 18.66 7.56 5.10
N GLN A 162 19.44 8.35 5.84
CA GLN A 162 20.30 7.82 6.90
C GLN A 162 19.47 7.24 8.05
N LYS A 163 18.42 7.94 8.48
CA LYS A 163 17.51 7.45 9.52
C LYS A 163 16.69 6.24 9.06
N ILE A 164 16.34 6.18 7.77
CA ILE A 164 15.76 4.97 7.18
C ILE A 164 16.73 3.79 7.33
N ALA A 165 18.00 3.95 6.96
CA ALA A 165 18.99 2.86 7.06
C ALA A 165 19.21 2.40 8.52
N GLU A 166 19.21 3.33 9.48
CA GLU A 166 19.25 3.01 10.91
C GLU A 166 18.05 2.14 11.33
N LEU A 167 16.83 2.47 10.86
CA LEU A 167 15.63 1.68 11.12
C LEU A 167 15.64 0.32 10.42
N GLU A 168 16.08 0.24 9.17
CA GLU A 168 16.21 -1.03 8.44
C GLU A 168 17.08 -2.01 9.25
N GLN A 169 18.25 -1.54 9.68
CA GLN A 169 19.17 -2.34 10.47
C GLN A 169 18.56 -2.74 11.82
N PHE A 170 17.90 -1.80 12.50
CA PHE A 170 17.32 -2.07 13.80
C PHE A 170 16.16 -3.08 13.72
N PHE A 171 15.26 -2.94 12.76
CA PHE A 171 14.07 -3.77 12.61
C PHE A 171 14.30 -5.03 11.76
N LYS A 172 15.45 -5.18 11.09
CA LYS A 172 15.73 -6.31 10.18
C LYS A 172 14.69 -6.40 9.06
N VAL A 173 14.39 -5.26 8.45
CA VAL A 173 13.44 -5.11 7.34
C VAL A 173 14.10 -4.24 6.28
N LYS A 174 13.77 -4.45 5.01
CA LYS A 174 14.17 -3.53 3.94
C LYS A 174 13.15 -2.41 3.79
N ILE A 175 13.60 -1.18 3.62
CA ILE A 175 12.76 0.00 3.45
C ILE A 175 13.23 0.74 2.21
N TYR A 176 12.39 0.73 1.19
CA TYR A 176 12.62 1.44 -0.07
C TYR A 176 11.85 2.75 -0.06
N TYR A 177 12.51 3.85 -0.40
CA TYR A 177 11.89 5.15 -0.54
C TYR A 177 11.69 5.48 -2.03
N ILE A 178 10.43 5.61 -2.44
CA ILE A 178 10.02 6.02 -3.79
C ILE A 178 9.43 7.42 -3.68
N ARG A 179 10.14 8.40 -4.25
CA ARG A 179 9.74 9.80 -4.16
C ARG A 179 8.67 10.13 -5.20
N ILE A 180 7.53 10.61 -4.73
CA ILE A 180 6.50 11.16 -5.61
C ILE A 180 6.85 12.60 -5.98
N HIS A 181 6.63 12.94 -7.24
CA HIS A 181 6.69 14.31 -7.74
C HIS A 181 5.26 14.83 -7.99
N PRO A 182 4.69 15.69 -7.12
CA PRO A 182 3.30 16.14 -7.26
C PRO A 182 2.99 16.87 -8.58
N GLN A 183 4.02 17.40 -9.24
CA GLN A 183 3.92 18.07 -10.54
C GLN A 183 3.91 17.09 -11.72
N ASP A 184 4.20 15.81 -11.47
CA ASP A 184 4.18 14.78 -12.51
C ASP A 184 2.73 14.37 -12.80
N SER A 185 2.14 15.09 -13.75
CA SER A 185 0.71 15.01 -14.03
C SER A 185 0.36 13.97 -15.10
N ILE A 186 -0.88 13.52 -15.04
CA ILE A 186 -1.54 12.64 -16.00
C ILE A 186 -2.97 13.13 -16.21
N ILE A 187 -3.69 12.49 -17.12
CA ILE A 187 -5.12 12.72 -17.29
C ILE A 187 -5.87 12.46 -15.99
N ASP A 188 -6.89 13.26 -15.72
CA ASP A 188 -7.67 13.16 -14.49
C ASP A 188 -8.30 11.76 -14.33
N SER A 189 -8.05 11.12 -13.18
CA SER A 189 -8.55 9.80 -12.81
C SER A 189 -10.07 9.65 -12.83
N ARG A 190 -10.82 10.75 -12.74
CA ARG A 190 -12.28 10.77 -12.91
C ARG A 190 -12.69 10.42 -14.34
N ASP A 191 -11.88 10.82 -15.31
CA ASP A 191 -12.17 10.65 -16.75
C ASP A 191 -11.58 9.36 -17.33
N TRP A 192 -10.92 8.54 -16.51
CA TRP A 192 -10.30 7.31 -16.98
C TRP A 192 -11.33 6.31 -17.53
N ASN A 193 -11.02 5.82 -18.72
CA ASN A 193 -11.64 4.67 -19.34
C ASN A 193 -10.87 3.41 -18.93
N MET A 194 -11.36 2.71 -17.92
CA MET A 194 -10.70 1.50 -17.40
C MET A 194 -10.57 0.39 -18.44
N ARG A 195 -11.47 0.32 -19.44
CA ARG A 195 -11.34 -0.64 -20.54
C ARG A 195 -10.12 -0.30 -21.41
N LYS A 196 -9.89 0.97 -21.72
CA LYS A 196 -8.67 1.36 -22.44
C LYS A 196 -7.43 1.11 -21.58
N LEU A 197 -7.47 1.41 -20.29
CA LEU A 197 -6.33 1.17 -19.39
C LEU A 197 -5.90 -0.31 -19.35
N PHE A 198 -6.86 -1.24 -19.25
CA PHE A 198 -6.53 -2.65 -19.00
C PHE A 198 -6.61 -3.62 -20.19
N PHE A 199 -7.18 -3.21 -21.33
CA PHE A 199 -7.38 -4.10 -22.48
C PHE A 199 -6.58 -3.63 -23.69
N LYS A 200 -6.36 -4.53 -24.65
CA LYS A 200 -5.47 -4.31 -25.81
C LYS A 200 -5.80 -3.09 -26.67
N ASN A 201 -7.07 -2.70 -26.77
CA ASN A 201 -7.48 -1.59 -27.63
C ASN A 201 -7.31 -0.24 -26.91
N LYS A 202 -6.19 0.43 -27.17
CA LYS A 202 -5.79 1.71 -26.58
C LYS A 202 -5.64 2.78 -27.66
N ASP A 203 -5.99 4.01 -27.33
CA ASP A 203 -5.55 5.18 -28.11
C ASP A 203 -4.19 5.67 -27.59
N GLU A 204 -3.58 6.63 -28.28
CA GLU A 204 -2.26 7.18 -27.93
C GLU A 204 -2.17 7.67 -26.48
N GLN A 205 -3.26 8.22 -25.93
CA GLN A 205 -3.29 8.72 -24.56
C GLN A 205 -3.17 7.57 -23.54
N TYR A 206 -3.85 6.45 -23.76
CA TYR A 206 -3.77 5.29 -22.86
C TYR A 206 -2.51 4.43 -23.10
N VAL A 207 -1.93 4.45 -24.30
CA VAL A 207 -0.58 3.89 -24.53
C VAL A 207 0.44 4.63 -23.67
N ALA A 208 0.51 5.95 -23.78
CA ALA A 208 1.44 6.78 -23.00
C ALA A 208 1.20 6.66 -21.48
N LEU A 209 -0.07 6.55 -21.05
CA LEU A 209 -0.41 6.33 -19.65
C LEU A 209 0.10 4.98 -19.13
N CYS A 210 -0.02 3.91 -19.91
CA CYS A 210 0.45 2.58 -19.53
C CYS A 210 1.98 2.52 -19.48
N GLU A 211 2.67 3.10 -20.47
CA GLU A 211 4.14 3.22 -20.45
C GLU A 211 4.63 3.95 -19.19
N LYS A 212 3.96 5.05 -18.82
CA LYS A 212 4.27 5.80 -17.60
C LYS A 212 4.01 4.97 -16.34
N PHE A 213 2.88 4.28 -16.26
CA PHE A 213 2.54 3.43 -15.11
C PHE A 213 3.48 2.24 -14.98
N ALA A 214 3.87 1.63 -16.09
CA ALA A 214 4.84 0.55 -16.13
C ALA A 214 6.21 1.02 -15.63
N THR A 215 6.67 2.18 -16.10
CA THR A 215 7.94 2.77 -15.68
C THR A 215 7.96 3.06 -14.17
N LEU A 216 6.90 3.66 -13.63
CA LEU A 216 6.81 3.96 -12.19
C LEU A 216 6.77 2.68 -11.34
N ASN A 217 5.97 1.70 -11.72
CA ASN A 217 5.88 0.44 -10.96
C ASN A 217 7.15 -0.42 -11.12
N ALA A 218 7.96 -0.22 -12.17
CA ALA A 218 9.21 -0.95 -12.35
C ALA A 218 10.20 -0.70 -11.20
N GLU A 219 10.15 0.48 -10.56
CA GLU A 219 10.96 0.79 -9.37
C GLU A 219 10.74 -0.19 -8.22
N LEU A 220 9.50 -0.70 -8.08
CA LEU A 220 9.19 -1.74 -7.08
C LEU A 220 9.89 -3.05 -7.42
N LEU A 221 9.91 -3.45 -8.70
CA LEU A 221 10.49 -4.73 -9.12
C LEU A 221 12.01 -4.74 -9.10
N LEU A 222 12.65 -3.57 -9.23
CA LEU A 222 14.11 -3.44 -9.10
C LEU A 222 14.62 -3.91 -7.73
N SER A 223 13.80 -3.80 -6.67
CA SER A 223 14.15 -4.23 -5.32
C SER A 223 14.45 -5.74 -5.21
N TYR A 224 13.92 -6.55 -6.13
CA TYR A 224 14.10 -8.00 -6.15
C TYR A 224 15.38 -8.45 -6.87
N GLY A 225 16.13 -7.52 -7.49
CA GLY A 225 17.43 -7.77 -8.12
C GLY A 225 17.40 -8.74 -9.31
N SER A 226 16.22 -9.17 -9.76
CA SER A 226 16.05 -10.19 -10.81
C SER A 226 15.81 -9.58 -12.20
N TYR A 227 15.61 -8.27 -12.27
CA TYR A 227 15.25 -7.55 -13.49
C TYR A 227 16.14 -6.32 -13.67
N SER A 228 16.53 -6.03 -14.91
CA SER A 228 16.92 -4.68 -15.30
C SER A 228 15.68 -3.77 -15.33
N LEU A 229 15.88 -2.45 -15.30
CA LEU A 229 14.76 -1.50 -15.41
C LEU A 229 13.94 -1.75 -16.68
N GLN A 230 14.59 -1.99 -17.82
CA GLN A 230 13.91 -2.27 -19.07
C GLN A 230 13.06 -3.55 -18.99
N GLN A 231 13.59 -4.62 -18.38
CA GLN A 231 12.86 -5.88 -18.21
C GLN A 231 11.65 -5.71 -17.27
N ALA A 232 11.84 -4.97 -16.17
CA ALA A 232 10.77 -4.69 -15.21
C ALA A 232 9.65 -3.85 -15.86
N THR A 233 10.01 -2.80 -16.59
CA THR A 233 9.04 -1.96 -17.32
C THR A 233 8.27 -2.79 -18.34
N GLN A 234 8.95 -3.56 -19.20
CA GLN A 234 8.29 -4.40 -20.21
C GLN A 234 7.34 -5.41 -19.56
N LEU A 235 7.77 -6.07 -18.48
CA LEU A 235 6.94 -7.06 -17.77
C LEU A 235 5.65 -6.42 -17.25
N ILE A 236 5.73 -5.23 -16.66
CA ILE A 236 4.55 -4.54 -16.12
C ILE A 236 3.66 -4.03 -17.25
N GLU A 237 4.26 -3.49 -18.30
CA GLU A 237 3.52 -3.08 -19.49
C GLU A 237 2.72 -4.27 -20.05
N ASP A 238 3.36 -5.42 -20.24
CA ASP A 238 2.70 -6.65 -20.69
C ASP A 238 1.53 -7.02 -19.77
N MET A 239 1.62 -6.81 -18.45
CA MET A 239 0.48 -7.04 -17.53
C MET A 239 -0.71 -6.09 -17.74
N PHE A 240 -0.48 -4.84 -18.17
CA PHE A 240 -1.55 -3.91 -18.56
C PHE A 240 -2.17 -4.24 -19.93
N TYR A 241 -1.45 -4.93 -20.81
CA TYR A 241 -1.95 -5.35 -22.13
C TYR A 241 -2.56 -6.76 -22.15
N ALA A 242 -2.07 -7.66 -21.31
CA ALA A 242 -2.53 -9.04 -21.18
C ALA A 242 -3.63 -9.21 -20.12
N GLU A 243 -4.21 -8.10 -19.64
CA GLU A 243 -5.35 -8.08 -18.72
C GLU A 243 -5.05 -8.66 -17.31
N HIS A 244 -3.82 -9.10 -17.02
CA HIS A 244 -3.45 -9.71 -15.74
C HIS A 244 -3.76 -8.83 -14.52
N ILE A 245 -3.53 -7.51 -14.61
CA ILE A 245 -3.87 -6.57 -13.52
C ILE A 245 -5.39 -6.51 -13.31
N TYR A 246 -6.15 -6.47 -14.41
CA TYR A 246 -7.61 -6.44 -14.36
C TYR A 246 -8.19 -7.73 -13.82
N GLU A 247 -7.66 -8.89 -14.21
CA GLU A 247 -8.08 -10.19 -13.69
C GLU A 247 -7.88 -10.26 -12.17
N LYS A 248 -6.69 -9.89 -11.68
CA LYS A 248 -6.40 -9.85 -10.23
C LYS A 248 -7.27 -8.87 -9.48
N LEU A 249 -7.49 -7.67 -10.02
CA LEU A 249 -8.40 -6.67 -9.45
C LEU A 249 -9.84 -7.20 -9.38
N SER A 250 -10.31 -7.86 -10.45
CA SER A 250 -11.67 -8.40 -10.52
C SER A 250 -11.89 -9.54 -9.52
N VAL A 251 -10.94 -10.47 -9.40
CA VAL A 251 -10.99 -11.55 -8.40
C VAL A 251 -10.97 -10.98 -6.98
N TYR A 252 -10.10 -10.00 -6.70
CA TYR A 252 -10.08 -9.33 -5.40
C TYR A 252 -11.42 -8.64 -5.09
N ALA A 253 -11.96 -7.91 -6.07
CA ALA A 253 -13.23 -7.21 -5.91
C ALA A 253 -14.40 -8.16 -5.64
N GLU A 254 -14.48 -9.27 -6.37
CA GLU A 254 -15.51 -10.29 -6.16
C GLU A 254 -15.42 -10.89 -4.75
N TYR A 255 -14.21 -11.24 -4.30
CA TYR A 255 -13.97 -11.72 -2.95
C TYR A 255 -14.43 -10.70 -1.90
N MET A 256 -13.99 -9.45 -2.02
CA MET A 256 -14.36 -8.38 -1.08
C MET A 256 -15.85 -8.12 -1.07
N GLN A 257 -16.51 -8.08 -2.23
CA GLN A 257 -17.95 -7.88 -2.35
C GLN A 257 -18.75 -9.03 -1.73
N THR A 258 -18.27 -10.26 -1.87
CA THR A 258 -18.85 -11.45 -1.24
C THR A 258 -18.75 -11.36 0.29
N CYS A 259 -17.59 -10.94 0.81
CA CYS A 259 -17.42 -10.70 2.24
C CYS A 259 -18.35 -9.59 2.77
N LEU A 260 -18.56 -8.51 2.01
CA LEU A 260 -19.54 -7.47 2.38
C LEU A 260 -20.96 -8.03 2.51
N GLN A 261 -21.41 -8.76 1.49
CA GLN A 261 -22.78 -9.30 1.44
C GLN A 261 -23.05 -10.28 2.59
N HIS A 262 -22.07 -11.15 2.91
CA HIS A 262 -22.21 -12.10 4.03
C HIS A 262 -22.04 -11.43 5.40
N GLY A 263 -21.18 -10.41 5.53
CA GLY A 263 -21.05 -9.61 6.75
C GLY A 263 -22.34 -8.87 7.09
N VAL A 264 -22.99 -8.25 6.08
CA VAL A 264 -24.31 -7.60 6.23
C VAL A 264 -25.39 -8.62 6.59
N SER A 265 -25.39 -9.79 5.95
CA SER A 265 -26.37 -10.85 6.24
C SER A 265 -26.24 -11.41 7.67
N ARG A 266 -25.01 -11.56 8.20
CA ARG A 266 -24.79 -11.97 9.59
C ARG A 266 -25.27 -10.92 10.58
N ASN A 267 -25.04 -9.63 10.33
CA ASN A 267 -25.48 -8.55 11.20
C ASN A 267 -27.01 -8.38 11.23
N GLN A 268 -27.71 -8.69 10.13
CA GLN A 268 -29.18 -8.69 10.10
C GLN A 268 -29.77 -9.87 10.89
N ALA A 269 -29.12 -11.04 10.87
CA ALA A 269 -29.57 -12.21 11.63
C ALA A 269 -29.39 -12.03 13.15
N THR A 270 -28.34 -11.35 13.60
CA THR A 270 -28.14 -11.03 15.03
C THR A 270 -29.04 -9.91 15.55
N PHE A 271 -29.57 -9.04 14.67
CA PHE A 271 -30.53 -8.00 15.08
C PHE A 271 -31.97 -8.52 15.23
N LEU A 272 -32.24 -9.75 14.76
CA LEU A 272 -33.55 -10.39 14.78
C LEU A 272 -33.61 -11.58 15.77
N ALA A 273 -32.57 -11.78 16.59
CA ALA A 273 -32.46 -12.84 17.59
C ALA A 273 -32.54 -12.30 19.02
#